data_AF-A0A2E9ZBM0-F1
#
_entry.id   AF-A0A2E9ZBM0-F1
#
_cell.length_a   1.000
_cell.length_b   1.000
_cell.length_c   1.000
_cell.angle_alpha   90.00
_cell.angle_beta   90.00
_cell.angle_gamma   90.00
#
_symmetry.space_group_name_H-M   'P 1'
#
loop_
_entity.id
_entity.type
_entity.pdbx_description
1 polymer ?
#
loop_
_entity_poly.entity_id
_entity_poly.type
_entity_poly.pdbx_seq_one_letter_code
_entity_poly.pdbx_strand_id
1 'polypeptide(L)'
;MMISCWVEIIGPLFLTLFQKSGKKRYNSSVFKGVCMTLTLPRQIRKVTEARMLSDIYHDDINLCVWQRTLGKIIQEAIDLLINTQPHLQLSLRVQPHTVLESLHREIEITSNISPLLEDITALVEMFCFLFDLEEAGLRLTILQEAMYPRFHVDRVPCRLITTYRGITTQWLPQDRVDRSKLGAGNQGLPDTASGIYQNLQHIETLNTGDVALLKGESWNENQGGGVVHRSPQPTHEERRLLMTLDF
;
A
#
# COMPACT_ATOMS: atom_id res chain seq x y z
N MET A 1 20.61 -12.14 -11.59
CA MET A 1 21.76 -11.50 -10.93
C MET A 1 21.35 -10.29 -10.05
N MET A 2 20.08 -10.20 -9.61
CA MET A 2 19.61 -9.15 -8.68
C MET A 2 19.35 -9.66 -7.26
N ILE A 3 19.06 -10.95 -7.08
CA ILE A 3 18.83 -11.59 -5.76
C ILE A 3 20.02 -11.39 -4.80
N SER A 4 21.26 -11.42 -5.30
CA SER A 4 22.46 -11.32 -4.47
C SER A 4 22.71 -9.93 -3.89
N CYS A 5 22.23 -8.86 -4.53
CA CYS A 5 22.44 -7.51 -4.03
C CYS A 5 21.50 -7.16 -2.85
N TRP A 6 20.32 -7.76 -2.78
CA TRP A 6 19.31 -7.39 -1.77
C TRP A 6 19.48 -8.12 -0.43
N VAL A 7 19.87 -9.40 -0.47
CA VAL A 7 20.14 -10.20 0.74
C VAL A 7 21.30 -9.60 1.55
N GLU A 8 22.34 -9.09 0.87
CA GLU A 8 23.49 -8.45 1.52
C GLU A 8 23.17 -7.07 2.12
N ILE A 9 22.16 -6.36 1.61
CA ILE A 9 21.79 -5.00 2.06
C ILE A 9 20.76 -5.01 3.20
N ILE A 10 19.84 -5.98 3.24
CA ILE A 10 18.75 -6.03 4.24
C ILE A 10 19.03 -7.03 5.37
N GLY A 11 19.84 -8.07 5.13
CA GLY A 11 20.11 -9.16 6.08
C GLY A 11 20.53 -8.73 7.50
N PRO A 12 21.42 -7.74 7.68
CA PRO A 12 21.89 -7.35 9.02
C PRO A 12 20.85 -6.59 9.85
N LEU A 13 19.93 -5.82 9.23
CA LEU A 13 18.89 -5.07 9.94
C LEU A 13 17.70 -5.96 10.31
N PHE A 14 17.42 -6.97 9.47
CA PHE A 14 16.35 -7.95 9.69
C PHE A 14 16.54 -8.71 11.01
N LEU A 15 17.76 -9.18 11.30
CA LEU A 15 18.06 -9.82 12.60
C LEU A 15 17.75 -8.91 13.79
N THR A 16 18.00 -7.60 13.67
CA THR A 16 17.85 -6.68 14.81
C THR A 16 16.41 -6.25 15.06
N LEU A 17 15.60 -6.07 14.00
CA LEU A 17 14.17 -5.73 14.12
C LEU A 17 13.29 -6.96 14.32
N PHE A 18 13.59 -8.09 13.66
CA PHE A 18 12.86 -9.36 13.81
C PHE A 18 13.15 -10.03 15.17
N GLN A 19 14.33 -9.82 15.77
CA GLN A 19 14.58 -10.21 17.17
C GLN A 19 13.86 -9.30 18.18
N LYS A 20 13.62 -8.02 17.85
CA LYS A 20 12.84 -7.10 18.70
C LYS A 20 11.33 -7.34 18.61
N SER A 21 10.81 -7.71 17.44
CA SER A 21 9.40 -8.08 17.23
C SER A 21 9.11 -9.56 17.53
N GLY A 22 10.06 -10.25 18.17
CA GLY A 22 10.08 -11.70 18.33
C GLY A 22 8.71 -12.30 18.63
N LYS A 23 8.43 -13.46 18.01
CA LYS A 23 7.26 -14.32 18.24
C LYS A 23 6.93 -14.41 19.73
N LYS A 24 6.11 -13.48 20.21
CA LYS A 24 5.64 -13.42 21.58
C LYS A 24 4.42 -14.33 21.67
N ARG A 25 4.66 -15.64 21.86
CA ARG A 25 3.69 -16.50 22.55
C ARG A 25 3.61 -16.01 24.00
N TYR A 26 2.70 -15.10 24.29
CA TYR A 26 2.49 -14.63 25.66
C TYR A 26 1.43 -15.49 26.35
N ASN A 27 1.90 -16.19 27.38
CA ASN A 27 1.08 -16.91 28.34
C ASN A 27 0.31 -15.88 29.18
N SER A 28 -1.02 -15.97 29.20
CA SER A 28 -1.88 -15.08 29.96
C SER A 28 -1.78 -15.42 31.46
N SER A 29 -1.20 -14.52 32.25
CA SER A 29 -1.46 -14.48 33.68
C SER A 29 -1.62 -13.03 34.16
N VAL A 30 -2.89 -12.71 34.41
CA VAL A 30 -3.45 -11.83 35.43
C VAL A 30 -2.64 -10.57 35.80
N PHE A 31 -3.07 -9.41 35.29
CA PHE A 31 -3.12 -8.17 36.07
C PHE A 31 -4.42 -7.43 35.75
N LYS A 32 -5.35 -7.39 36.71
CA LYS A 32 -6.48 -6.45 36.72
C LYS A 32 -5.95 -5.11 37.25
N GLY A 33 -5.56 -4.23 36.34
CA GLY A 33 -5.27 -2.83 36.61
C GLY A 33 -5.88 -2.00 35.49
N VAL A 34 -6.44 -0.83 35.82
CA VAL A 34 -7.06 0.10 34.87
C VAL A 34 -6.08 0.38 33.71
N CYS A 35 -6.33 -0.23 32.55
CA CYS A 35 -5.57 0.01 31.34
C CYS A 35 -6.01 1.37 30.80
N MET A 36 -5.28 2.43 31.15
CA MET A 36 -5.24 3.61 30.29
C MET A 36 -4.56 3.15 29.00
N THR A 37 -5.35 2.78 27.99
CA THR A 37 -4.85 2.56 26.65
C THR A 37 -4.29 3.89 26.15
N LEU A 38 -2.99 4.10 26.34
CA LEU A 38 -2.28 5.15 25.63
C LEU A 38 -2.40 4.81 24.15
N THR A 39 -3.27 5.52 23.43
CA THR A 39 -3.38 5.39 21.98
C THR A 39 -2.03 5.78 21.39
N LEU A 40 -1.30 4.80 20.87
CA LEU A 40 -0.01 5.07 20.22
C LEU A 40 -0.22 6.08 19.08
N PRO A 41 0.69 7.06 18.92
CA PRO A 41 0.63 7.97 17.78
C PRO A 41 0.70 7.16 16.49
N ARG A 42 -0.17 7.44 15.52
CA ARG A 42 -0.21 6.74 14.22
C ARG A 42 0.35 7.65 13.15
N GLN A 43 1.66 7.63 13.05
CA GLN A 43 2.47 8.51 12.22
C GLN A 43 2.62 8.00 10.79
N ILE A 44 3.10 8.91 9.96
CA ILE A 44 3.52 8.66 8.59
C ILE A 44 5.03 8.76 8.55
N ARG A 45 5.64 7.82 7.84
CA ARG A 45 7.07 7.81 7.56
C ARG A 45 7.28 7.95 6.06
N LYS A 46 7.87 9.05 5.63
CA LYS A 46 8.34 9.23 4.25
C LYS A 46 9.82 8.83 4.19
N VAL A 47 10.18 8.01 3.22
CA VAL A 47 11.52 7.44 3.07
C VAL A 47 11.99 7.55 1.62
N THR A 48 13.30 7.62 1.41
CA THR A 48 13.92 7.78 0.08
C THR A 48 14.48 6.47 -0.49
N GLU A 49 14.61 5.44 0.33
CA GLU A 49 15.17 4.13 -0.04
C GLU A 49 14.17 3.01 0.25
N ALA A 50 14.04 2.05 -0.66
CA ALA A 50 13.09 0.94 -0.54
C ALA A 50 13.27 0.12 0.76
N ARG A 51 14.51 -0.10 1.21
CA ARG A 51 14.80 -0.86 2.45
C ARG A 51 14.17 -0.25 3.71
N MET A 52 13.93 1.06 3.70
CA MET A 52 13.30 1.77 4.82
C MET A 52 11.78 1.57 4.86
N LEU A 53 11.18 0.86 3.89
CA LEU A 53 9.80 0.37 4.01
C LEU A 53 9.62 -0.55 5.23
N SER A 54 10.71 -1.14 5.75
CA SER A 54 10.71 -1.87 7.02
C SER A 54 10.33 -1.03 8.23
N ASP A 55 10.37 0.31 8.13
CA ASP A 55 9.87 1.19 9.18
C ASP A 55 8.37 0.98 9.47
N ILE A 56 7.62 0.32 8.57
CA ILE A 56 6.23 -0.08 8.82
C ILE A 56 6.09 -0.96 10.08
N TYR A 57 7.15 -1.64 10.52
CA TYR A 57 7.12 -2.46 11.74
C TYR A 57 7.15 -1.66 13.04
N HIS A 58 7.46 -0.36 13.01
CA HIS A 58 7.33 0.47 14.20
C HIS A 58 5.87 0.60 14.61
N ASP A 59 5.58 0.43 15.90
CA ASP A 59 4.22 0.43 16.44
C ASP A 59 3.51 1.78 16.22
N ASP A 60 4.28 2.86 16.12
CA ASP A 60 3.77 4.22 15.88
C ASP A 60 3.69 4.60 14.40
N ILE A 61 4.04 3.73 13.45
CA ILE A 61 3.97 4.02 12.01
C ILE A 61 2.83 3.21 11.39
N ASN A 62 1.84 3.89 10.81
CA ASN A 62 0.73 3.23 10.10
C ASN A 62 0.80 3.40 8.58
N LEU A 63 1.56 4.38 8.12
CA LEU A 63 1.79 4.63 6.70
C LEU A 63 3.28 4.85 6.47
N CYS A 64 3.91 3.95 5.71
CA CYS A 64 5.29 4.13 5.25
C CYS A 64 5.32 4.34 3.74
N VAL A 65 5.89 5.44 3.28
CA VAL A 65 5.88 5.87 1.87
C VAL A 65 7.29 5.99 1.36
N TRP A 66 7.70 5.07 0.49
CA TRP A 66 8.91 5.22 -0.30
C TRP A 66 8.64 6.17 -1.47
N GLN A 67 9.25 7.34 -1.38
CA GLN A 67 9.18 8.38 -2.39
C GLN A 67 10.20 8.10 -3.49
N ARG A 68 9.72 7.80 -4.69
CA ARG A 68 10.57 7.47 -5.84
C ARG A 68 10.09 8.18 -7.09
N THR A 69 11.02 8.40 -8.02
CA THR A 69 10.71 8.91 -9.35
C THR A 69 10.81 7.77 -10.36
N LEU A 70 9.77 7.57 -11.16
CA LEU A 70 9.78 6.57 -12.21
C LEU A 70 10.70 7.03 -13.35
N GLY A 71 11.63 6.17 -13.76
CA GLY A 71 12.51 6.44 -14.90
C GLY A 71 11.74 6.54 -16.22
N LYS A 72 12.31 7.24 -17.20
CA LYS A 72 11.68 7.48 -18.52
C LYS A 72 11.23 6.18 -19.20
N ILE A 73 12.05 5.13 -19.14
CA ILE A 73 11.77 3.83 -19.75
C ILE A 73 10.51 3.18 -19.14
N ILE A 74 10.34 3.28 -17.81
CA ILE A 74 9.13 2.76 -17.14
C ILE A 74 7.92 3.61 -17.51
N GLN A 75 8.07 4.94 -17.59
CA GLN A 75 6.97 5.83 -18.02
C GLN A 75 6.49 5.51 -19.45
N GLU A 76 7.42 5.25 -20.38
CA GLU A 76 7.10 4.84 -21.75
C GLU A 76 6.39 3.48 -21.78
N ALA A 77 6.82 2.51 -20.95
CA ALA A 77 6.17 1.21 -20.80
C ALA A 77 4.73 1.34 -20.26
N ILE A 78 4.51 2.23 -19.29
CA ILE A 78 3.20 2.55 -18.72
C ILE A 78 2.28 3.12 -19.79
N ASP A 79 2.74 4.12 -20.54
CA ASP A 79 1.95 4.75 -21.59
C ASP A 79 1.61 3.75 -22.71
N LEU A 80 2.54 2.86 -23.06
CA LEU A 80 2.29 1.78 -24.01
C LEU A 80 1.20 0.82 -23.49
N LEU A 81 1.31 0.33 -22.26
CA LEU A 81 0.32 -0.59 -21.67
C LEU A 81 -1.08 0.05 -21.62
N ILE A 82 -1.15 1.31 -21.20
CA ILE A 82 -2.41 2.06 -21.13
C ILE A 82 -3.06 2.18 -22.51
N ASN A 83 -2.27 2.36 -23.56
CA ASN A 83 -2.77 2.52 -24.92
C ASN A 83 -3.16 1.18 -25.57
N THR A 84 -2.44 0.10 -25.29
CA THR A 84 -2.69 -1.22 -25.89
C THR A 84 -3.77 -2.01 -25.15
N GLN A 85 -3.86 -1.88 -23.83
CA GLN A 85 -4.81 -2.62 -22.99
C GLN A 85 -5.59 -1.67 -22.06
N PRO A 86 -6.40 -0.73 -22.58
CA PRO A 86 -7.07 0.33 -21.80
C PRO A 86 -8.06 -0.14 -20.74
N HIS A 87 -8.48 -1.41 -20.80
CA HIS A 87 -9.44 -2.03 -19.89
C HIS A 87 -8.81 -3.12 -19.01
N LEU A 88 -7.48 -3.14 -18.88
CA LEU A 88 -6.77 -4.13 -18.08
C LEU A 88 -7.25 -4.11 -16.62
N GLN A 89 -7.72 -5.26 -16.13
CA GLN A 89 -8.05 -5.48 -14.73
C GLN A 89 -7.56 -6.87 -14.31
N LEU A 90 -6.43 -6.92 -13.62
CA LEU A 90 -5.84 -8.15 -13.12
C LEU A 90 -6.06 -8.29 -11.62
N SER A 91 -6.35 -9.52 -11.19
CA SER A 91 -6.42 -9.93 -9.79
C SER A 91 -5.84 -11.33 -9.68
N LEU A 92 -4.56 -11.42 -9.35
CA LEU A 92 -3.77 -12.64 -9.36
C LEU A 92 -3.30 -12.98 -7.95
N ARG A 93 -3.11 -14.26 -7.66
CA ARG A 93 -2.24 -14.70 -6.57
C ARG A 93 -0.91 -15.13 -7.18
N VAL A 94 0.17 -14.51 -6.72
CA VAL A 94 1.50 -14.69 -7.30
C VAL A 94 2.52 -15.00 -6.21
N GLN A 95 3.44 -15.90 -6.54
CA GLN A 95 4.64 -16.14 -5.74
C GLN A 95 5.78 -15.31 -6.32
N PRO A 96 6.79 -14.90 -5.52
CA PRO A 96 7.90 -14.06 -5.99
C PRO A 96 8.56 -14.55 -7.29
N HIS A 97 8.73 -15.86 -7.44
CA HIS A 97 9.39 -16.46 -8.60
C HIS A 97 8.45 -16.71 -9.80
N THR A 98 7.14 -16.50 -9.67
CA THR A 98 6.14 -16.75 -10.73
C THR A 98 5.46 -15.48 -11.24
N VAL A 99 5.85 -14.30 -10.74
CA VAL A 99 5.18 -13.02 -11.06
C VAL A 99 5.23 -12.73 -12.55
N LEU A 100 6.42 -12.73 -13.16
CA LEU A 100 6.58 -12.46 -14.59
C LEU A 100 5.76 -13.45 -15.44
N GLU A 101 5.88 -14.75 -15.18
CA GLU A 101 5.11 -15.77 -15.90
C GLU A 101 3.59 -15.56 -15.78
N SER A 102 3.13 -15.13 -14.61
CA SER A 102 1.71 -14.82 -14.38
C SER A 102 1.26 -13.57 -15.13
N LEU A 103 2.09 -12.53 -15.20
CA LEU A 103 1.81 -11.32 -15.97
C LEU A 103 1.83 -11.59 -17.48
N HIS A 104 2.75 -12.44 -17.95
CA HIS A 104 2.86 -12.84 -19.36
C HIS A 104 1.58 -13.49 -19.92
N ARG A 105 0.79 -14.16 -19.08
CA ARG A 105 -0.48 -14.78 -19.51
C ARG A 105 -1.57 -13.74 -19.80
N GLU A 106 -1.45 -12.56 -19.24
CA GLU A 106 -2.50 -11.53 -19.24
C GLU A 106 -2.08 -10.27 -20.03
N ILE A 107 -0.77 -10.04 -20.16
CA ILE A 107 -0.16 -8.88 -20.82
C ILE A 107 0.78 -9.40 -21.90
N GLU A 108 0.59 -8.91 -23.13
CA GLU A 108 1.50 -9.20 -24.23
C GLU A 108 2.87 -8.59 -23.95
N ILE A 109 3.87 -9.43 -23.66
CA ILE A 109 5.21 -8.93 -23.37
C ILE A 109 5.91 -8.57 -24.65
N THR A 110 6.23 -7.28 -24.74
CA THR A 110 7.18 -6.73 -25.68
C THR A 110 8.41 -6.21 -24.92
N SER A 111 9.51 -5.99 -25.64
CA SER A 111 10.71 -5.33 -25.07
C SER A 111 10.38 -4.00 -24.40
N ASN A 112 9.34 -3.31 -24.88
CA ASN A 112 8.97 -1.98 -24.42
C ASN A 112 8.08 -2.02 -23.17
N ILE A 113 7.40 -3.13 -22.89
CA ILE A 113 6.58 -3.31 -21.67
C ILE A 113 7.39 -3.95 -20.53
N SER A 114 8.41 -4.74 -20.87
CA SER A 114 9.24 -5.48 -19.90
C SER A 114 9.72 -4.64 -18.70
N PRO A 115 10.19 -3.39 -18.85
CA PRO A 115 10.63 -2.56 -17.72
C PRO A 115 9.56 -2.31 -16.65
N LEU A 116 8.29 -2.17 -17.03
CA LEU A 116 7.19 -2.04 -16.07
C LEU A 116 6.93 -3.36 -15.35
N LEU A 117 7.00 -4.49 -16.05
CA LEU A 117 6.73 -5.80 -15.47
C LEU A 117 7.86 -6.26 -14.54
N GLU A 118 9.10 -5.87 -14.85
CA GLU A 118 10.25 -6.01 -13.94
C GLU A 118 10.07 -5.17 -12.67
N ASP A 119 9.60 -3.92 -12.78
CA ASP A 119 9.30 -3.08 -11.60
C ASP A 119 8.21 -3.69 -10.72
N ILE A 120 7.11 -4.16 -11.32
CA ILE A 120 6.02 -4.85 -10.61
C ILE A 120 6.55 -6.11 -9.91
N THR A 121 7.38 -6.89 -10.60
CA THR A 121 8.00 -8.11 -10.04
C THR A 121 8.87 -7.76 -8.84
N ALA A 122 9.72 -6.75 -8.94
CA ALA A 122 10.54 -6.30 -7.82
C ALA A 122 9.70 -5.83 -6.63
N LEU A 123 8.59 -5.11 -6.85
CA LEU A 123 7.69 -4.71 -5.77
C LEU A 123 7.03 -5.91 -5.09
N VAL A 124 6.62 -6.93 -5.83
CA VAL A 124 6.05 -8.18 -5.27
C VAL A 124 7.11 -8.94 -4.47
N GLU A 125 8.32 -9.11 -5.02
CA GLU A 125 9.44 -9.75 -4.32
C GLU A 125 9.76 -9.04 -3.00
N MET A 126 9.87 -7.71 -3.02
CA MET A 126 10.12 -6.91 -1.82
C MET A 126 8.99 -7.02 -0.80
N PHE A 127 7.73 -7.01 -1.24
CA PHE A 127 6.57 -7.13 -0.36
C PHE A 127 6.53 -8.50 0.32
N CYS A 128 6.67 -9.59 -0.44
CA CYS A 128 6.71 -10.93 0.11
C CYS A 128 7.91 -11.13 1.04
N PHE A 129 9.08 -10.62 0.68
CA PHE A 129 10.26 -10.68 1.55
C PHE A 129 10.05 -9.90 2.85
N LEU A 130 9.49 -8.69 2.76
CA LEU A 130 9.28 -7.83 3.93
C LEU A 130 8.34 -8.47 4.96
N PHE A 131 7.31 -9.19 4.50
CA PHE A 131 6.26 -9.79 5.34
C PHE A 131 6.40 -11.30 5.54
N ASP A 132 7.48 -11.92 5.06
CA ASP A 132 7.72 -13.38 5.13
C ASP A 132 6.57 -14.20 4.50
N LEU A 133 6.17 -13.83 3.28
CA LEU A 133 5.03 -14.41 2.56
C LEU A 133 5.48 -15.34 1.43
N GLU A 134 4.76 -16.46 1.27
CA GLU A 134 4.93 -17.36 0.11
C GLU A 134 4.26 -16.80 -1.15
N GLU A 135 3.12 -16.13 -1.00
CA GLU A 135 2.34 -15.53 -2.08
C GLU A 135 1.76 -14.17 -1.67
N ALA A 136 1.44 -13.34 -2.66
CA ALA A 136 0.70 -12.08 -2.48
C ALA A 136 -0.48 -11.99 -3.46
N GLY A 137 -1.55 -11.33 -3.03
CA GLY A 137 -2.63 -10.90 -3.89
C GLY A 137 -2.21 -9.66 -4.69
N LEU A 138 -1.91 -9.83 -5.98
CA LEU A 138 -1.56 -8.76 -6.90
C LEU A 138 -2.79 -8.26 -7.64
N ARG A 139 -3.09 -6.96 -7.55
CA ARG A 139 -4.05 -6.29 -8.43
C ARG A 139 -3.34 -5.24 -9.27
N LEU A 140 -3.63 -5.24 -10.57
CA LEU A 140 -3.14 -4.24 -11.52
C LEU A 140 -4.32 -3.80 -12.39
N THR A 141 -4.69 -2.53 -12.30
CA THR A 141 -5.95 -2.05 -12.91
C THR A 141 -5.75 -0.70 -13.58
N ILE A 142 -6.25 -0.58 -14.80
CA ILE A 142 -6.45 0.70 -15.49
C ILE A 142 -7.87 1.17 -15.21
N LEU A 143 -7.98 2.30 -14.52
CA LEU A 143 -9.23 2.89 -14.07
C LEU A 143 -9.57 4.15 -14.87
N GLN A 144 -10.84 4.28 -15.23
CA GLN A 144 -11.47 5.52 -15.71
C GLN A 144 -12.45 6.11 -14.67
N GLU A 145 -12.79 5.33 -13.64
CA GLU A 145 -13.65 5.72 -12.52
C GLU A 145 -13.01 5.27 -11.19
N ALA A 146 -13.35 5.94 -10.07
CA ALA A 146 -12.85 5.50 -8.76
C ALA A 146 -13.51 4.18 -8.32
N MET A 147 -12.70 3.22 -7.87
CA MET A 147 -13.22 1.99 -7.26
C MET A 147 -13.83 2.22 -5.88
N TYR A 148 -13.20 3.08 -5.06
CA TYR A 148 -13.62 3.37 -3.68
C TYR A 148 -13.50 4.87 -3.40
N PRO A 149 -14.50 5.67 -3.83
CA PRO A 149 -14.46 7.14 -3.72
C PRO A 149 -14.63 7.64 -2.28
N ARG A 150 -15.09 6.79 -1.36
CA ARG A 150 -15.27 7.15 0.06
C ARG A 150 -14.05 6.76 0.89
N PHE A 151 -13.75 7.58 1.88
CA PHE A 151 -12.77 7.23 2.91
C PHE A 151 -13.17 5.95 3.65
N HIS A 152 -12.24 5.02 3.70
CA HIS A 152 -12.41 3.71 4.33
C HIS A 152 -11.09 3.25 4.95
N VAL A 153 -11.15 2.12 5.63
CA VAL A 153 -9.99 1.41 6.16
C VAL A 153 -10.00 0.00 5.59
N ASP A 154 -8.82 -0.51 5.30
CA ASP A 154 -8.66 -1.89 4.85
C ASP A 154 -8.76 -2.86 6.02
N ARG A 155 -9.28 -4.07 5.75
CA ARG A 155 -9.37 -5.19 6.70
C ARG A 155 -8.31 -6.27 6.46
N VAL A 156 -7.24 -5.92 5.75
CA VAL A 156 -6.04 -6.75 5.61
C VAL A 156 -4.98 -6.31 6.63
N PRO A 157 -3.93 -7.10 6.91
CA PRO A 157 -2.85 -6.68 7.80
C PRO A 157 -2.13 -5.45 7.24
N CYS A 158 -1.66 -5.54 6.00
CA CYS A 158 -1.02 -4.43 5.31
C CYS A 158 -1.33 -4.49 3.82
N ARG A 159 -1.48 -3.30 3.22
CA ARG A 159 -1.59 -3.16 1.77
C ARG A 159 -0.46 -2.32 1.22
N LEU A 160 0.18 -2.78 0.15
CA LEU A 160 1.01 -1.94 -0.70
C LEU A 160 0.14 -1.28 -1.76
N ILE A 161 0.34 0.01 -2.01
CA ILE A 161 -0.30 0.77 -3.08
C ILE A 161 0.75 1.56 -3.85
N THR A 162 0.71 1.49 -5.18
CA THR A 162 1.44 2.41 -6.07
C THR A 162 0.54 2.83 -7.23
N THR A 163 0.48 4.13 -7.50
CA THR A 163 -0.15 4.64 -8.72
C THR A 163 0.95 4.97 -9.72
N TYR A 164 1.01 4.22 -10.83
CA TYR A 164 1.99 4.41 -11.89
C TYR A 164 1.67 5.60 -12.80
N ARG A 165 0.38 5.91 -12.99
CA ARG A 165 -0.12 7.04 -13.81
C ARG A 165 -1.45 7.52 -13.27
N GLY A 166 -1.72 8.83 -13.41
CA GLY A 166 -2.99 9.46 -13.06
C GLY A 166 -3.12 9.83 -11.59
N ILE A 167 -4.31 10.24 -11.18
CA ILE A 167 -4.61 10.66 -9.79
C ILE A 167 -4.27 9.56 -8.77
N THR A 168 -3.73 9.94 -7.62
CA THR A 168 -3.19 9.01 -6.62
C THR A 168 -4.08 8.86 -5.40
N THR A 169 -3.76 7.88 -4.56
CA THR A 169 -4.50 7.62 -3.32
C THR A 169 -4.45 8.82 -2.38
N GLN A 170 -5.61 9.17 -1.83
CA GLN A 170 -5.76 10.18 -0.80
C GLN A 170 -5.91 9.52 0.56
N TRP A 171 -5.42 10.16 1.61
CA TRP A 171 -5.50 9.64 2.98
C TRP A 171 -5.69 10.78 3.99
N LEU A 172 -6.14 10.43 5.19
CA LEU A 172 -6.35 11.35 6.29
C LEU A 172 -5.44 11.01 7.47
N PRO A 173 -4.69 11.99 8.02
CA PRO A 173 -3.98 11.83 9.28
C PRO A 173 -4.91 11.44 10.44
N GLN A 174 -4.40 10.63 11.36
CA GLN A 174 -5.17 10.09 12.49
C GLN A 174 -5.75 11.19 13.40
N ASP A 175 -5.06 12.31 13.54
CA ASP A 175 -5.49 13.49 14.32
C ASP A 175 -6.48 14.39 13.55
N ARG A 176 -6.68 14.15 12.26
CA ARG A 176 -7.53 14.96 11.38
C ARG A 176 -8.78 14.22 10.86
N VAL A 177 -9.01 13.00 11.32
CA VAL A 177 -10.13 12.13 10.90
C VAL A 177 -11.08 11.83 12.06
N ASP A 178 -12.38 12.02 11.84
CA ASP A 178 -13.42 11.51 12.70
C ASP A 178 -13.83 10.10 12.24
N ARG A 179 -13.23 9.09 12.89
CA ARG A 179 -13.48 7.68 12.57
C ARG A 179 -14.91 7.23 12.87
N SER A 180 -15.67 7.97 13.70
CA SER A 180 -17.09 7.67 13.95
C SER A 180 -17.94 7.84 12.70
N LYS A 181 -17.42 8.52 11.66
CA LYS A 181 -18.08 8.76 10.37
C LYS A 181 -17.74 7.72 9.30
N LEU A 182 -16.89 6.74 9.59
CA LEU A 182 -16.58 5.67 8.63
C LEU A 182 -17.78 4.73 8.44
N GLY A 183 -17.92 4.18 7.23
CA GLY A 183 -18.96 3.19 6.91
C GLY A 183 -20.37 3.71 7.19
N ALA A 184 -21.16 2.98 7.99
CA ALA A 184 -22.51 3.38 8.37
C ALA A 184 -22.57 4.66 9.22
N GLY A 185 -21.44 5.06 9.84
CA GLY A 185 -21.34 6.23 10.68
C GLY A 185 -21.53 7.58 9.96
N ASN A 186 -21.39 7.61 8.63
CA ASN A 186 -21.69 8.80 7.83
C ASN A 186 -23.18 9.03 7.59
N GLN A 187 -24.07 8.12 8.01
CA GLN A 187 -25.53 8.23 7.84
C GLN A 187 -25.95 8.43 6.36
N GLY A 188 -25.18 7.87 5.42
CA GLY A 188 -25.43 8.01 3.99
C GLY A 188 -24.91 9.31 3.37
N LEU A 189 -24.37 10.24 4.16
CA LEU A 189 -23.81 11.49 3.66
C LEU A 189 -22.48 11.27 2.90
N PRO A 190 -22.18 12.10 1.89
CA PRO A 190 -20.86 12.11 1.26
C PRO A 190 -19.78 12.59 2.23
N ASP A 191 -18.51 12.25 1.97
CA ASP A 191 -17.38 12.63 2.82
C ASP A 191 -17.28 14.15 3.07
N THR A 192 -17.70 14.96 2.09
CA THR A 192 -17.72 16.43 2.19
C THR A 192 -18.77 16.98 3.16
N ALA A 193 -19.73 16.16 3.59
CA ALA A 193 -20.83 16.55 4.46
C ALA A 193 -20.97 15.66 5.72
N SER A 194 -20.30 14.51 5.78
CA SER A 194 -20.40 13.56 6.89
C SER A 194 -19.69 14.03 8.17
N GLY A 195 -18.79 15.00 8.05
CA GLY A 195 -17.93 15.46 9.14
C GLY A 195 -16.71 14.56 9.39
N ILE A 196 -16.42 13.60 8.49
CA ILE A 196 -15.25 12.71 8.59
C ILE A 196 -13.91 13.48 8.64
N TYR A 197 -13.88 14.68 8.08
CA TYR A 197 -12.84 15.68 8.28
C TYR A 197 -13.49 17.06 8.43
N GLN A 198 -12.79 17.99 9.08
CA GLN A 198 -13.26 19.35 9.30
C GLN A 198 -12.89 20.31 8.15
N ASN A 199 -11.79 20.04 7.44
CA ASN A 199 -11.28 20.89 6.37
C ASN A 199 -10.70 20.02 5.24
N LEU A 200 -10.96 20.40 3.98
CA LEU A 200 -10.39 19.73 2.80
C LEU A 200 -8.85 19.73 2.78
N GLN A 201 -8.21 20.72 3.41
CA GLN A 201 -6.75 20.78 3.57
C GLN A 201 -6.17 19.68 4.45
N HIS A 202 -7.03 18.92 5.17
CA HIS A 202 -6.59 17.76 5.92
C HIS A 202 -6.33 16.53 5.04
N ILE A 203 -6.84 16.54 3.81
CA ILE A 203 -6.68 15.43 2.87
C ILE A 203 -5.28 15.50 2.27
N GLU A 204 -4.50 14.48 2.54
CA GLU A 204 -3.16 14.31 2.00
C GLU A 204 -3.24 13.40 0.76
N THR A 205 -2.31 13.56 -0.18
CA THR A 205 -2.29 12.85 -1.46
C THR A 205 -0.89 12.28 -1.72
N LEU A 206 -0.79 11.02 -2.15
CA LEU A 206 0.49 10.42 -2.57
C LEU A 206 0.99 11.04 -3.89
N ASN A 207 2.27 10.88 -4.23
CA ASN A 207 2.75 11.25 -5.57
C ASN A 207 2.66 10.04 -6.52
N THR A 208 2.61 10.32 -7.82
CA THR A 208 2.73 9.28 -8.85
C THR A 208 4.08 8.58 -8.70
N GLY A 209 4.06 7.26 -8.67
CA GLY A 209 5.23 6.40 -8.49
C GLY A 209 5.58 6.10 -7.04
N ASP A 210 5.06 6.84 -6.05
CA ASP A 210 5.26 6.52 -4.63
C ASP A 210 4.79 5.09 -4.33
N VAL A 211 5.56 4.38 -3.50
CA VAL A 211 5.22 3.05 -3.01
C VAL A 211 4.83 3.18 -1.54
N ALA A 212 3.55 2.98 -1.23
CA ALA A 212 3.02 3.16 0.11
C ALA A 212 2.59 1.83 0.73
N LEU A 213 3.06 1.56 1.96
CA LEU A 213 2.57 0.50 2.83
C LEU A 213 1.59 1.09 3.84
N LEU A 214 0.35 0.59 3.83
CA LEU A 214 -0.74 1.02 4.70
C LEU A 214 -1.09 -0.12 5.66
N LYS A 215 -0.93 0.09 6.96
CA LYS A 215 -1.50 -0.82 7.95
C LYS A 215 -3.03 -0.77 7.88
N GLY A 216 -3.65 -1.94 7.75
CA GLY A 216 -5.09 -2.10 7.89
C GLY A 216 -5.49 -2.43 9.32
N GLU A 217 -6.79 -2.68 9.51
CA GLU A 217 -7.39 -3.04 10.80
C GLU A 217 -6.94 -4.42 11.31
N SER A 218 -6.50 -5.30 10.43
CA SER A 218 -6.05 -6.66 10.79
C SER A 218 -4.56 -6.74 11.13
N TRP A 219 -3.85 -5.61 11.15
CA TRP A 219 -2.48 -5.57 11.68
C TRP A 219 -2.51 -5.85 13.19
N ASN A 220 -1.53 -6.61 13.69
CA ASN A 220 -1.47 -7.00 15.10
C ASN A 220 -1.51 -5.77 16.02
N GLU A 221 -2.46 -5.76 16.97
CA GLU A 221 -2.67 -4.65 17.92
C GLU A 221 -2.99 -3.27 17.25
N ASN A 222 -3.45 -3.25 16.00
CA ASN A 222 -3.83 -2.01 15.29
C ASN A 222 -5.35 -1.81 15.17
N GLN A 223 -6.16 -2.43 16.03
CA GLN A 223 -7.61 -2.30 15.97
C GLN A 223 -8.04 -0.83 16.15
N GLY A 224 -8.94 -0.38 15.29
CA GLY A 224 -9.36 1.01 15.19
C GLY A 224 -8.27 1.94 14.65
N GLY A 225 -7.21 1.41 14.05
CA GLY A 225 -6.02 2.15 13.59
C GLY A 225 -5.68 2.01 12.13
N GLY A 226 -6.46 1.29 11.33
CA GLY A 226 -6.22 1.21 9.89
C GLY A 226 -6.13 2.61 9.26
N VAL A 227 -5.21 2.77 8.30
CA VAL A 227 -5.05 4.03 7.56
C VAL A 227 -6.36 4.37 6.85
N VAL A 228 -6.90 5.56 7.14
CA VAL A 228 -8.10 6.05 6.47
C VAL A 228 -7.70 6.62 5.12
N HIS A 229 -8.12 5.96 4.05
CA HIS A 229 -7.73 6.32 2.69
C HIS A 229 -8.88 6.15 1.70
N ARG A 230 -8.71 6.70 0.50
CA ARG A 230 -9.66 6.58 -0.61
C ARG A 230 -8.95 6.65 -1.95
N SER A 231 -9.64 6.14 -2.96
CA SER A 231 -9.31 6.37 -4.35
C SER A 231 -10.11 7.58 -4.84
N PRO A 232 -9.50 8.77 -5.05
CA PRO A 232 -10.24 9.89 -5.61
C PRO A 232 -10.69 9.60 -7.05
N GLN A 233 -11.74 10.30 -7.49
CA GLN A 233 -12.26 10.20 -8.86
C GLN A 233 -11.22 10.76 -9.84
N PRO A 234 -10.79 9.99 -10.86
CA PRO A 234 -10.04 10.54 -11.98
C PRO A 234 -10.85 11.63 -12.69
N THR A 235 -10.18 12.60 -13.30
CA THR A 235 -10.85 13.50 -14.24
C THR A 235 -11.27 12.69 -15.48
N HIS A 236 -12.31 13.13 -16.20
CA HIS A 236 -12.89 12.36 -17.33
C HIS A 236 -11.88 12.02 -18.44
N GLU A 237 -10.74 12.69 -18.51
CA GLU A 237 -9.72 12.52 -19.54
C GLU A 237 -8.51 11.71 -19.04
N GLU A 238 -8.42 11.42 -17.73
CA GLU A 238 -7.26 10.74 -17.14
C GLU A 238 -7.48 9.24 -16.95
N ARG A 239 -6.57 8.45 -17.52
CA ARG A 239 -6.44 7.03 -17.18
C ARG A 239 -5.51 6.87 -15.99
N ARG A 240 -5.94 6.07 -15.01
CA ARG A 240 -5.15 5.77 -13.82
C ARG A 240 -4.68 4.31 -13.84
N LEU A 241 -3.36 4.07 -13.86
CA LEU A 241 -2.78 2.74 -13.66
C LEU A 241 -2.43 2.57 -12.18
N LEU A 242 -3.18 1.72 -11.49
CA LEU A 242 -3.03 1.43 -10.06
C LEU A 242 -2.56 -0.02 -9.87
N MET A 243 -1.60 -0.22 -8.97
CA MET A 243 -1.23 -1.52 -8.47
C MET A 243 -1.40 -1.59 -6.95
N THR A 244 -1.91 -2.72 -6.45
CA THR A 244 -1.97 -3.02 -5.02
C THR A 244 -1.49 -4.44 -4.72
N LEU A 245 -0.88 -4.64 -3.54
CA LEU A 245 -0.55 -5.96 -2.98
C LEU A 245 -1.16 -6.12 -1.59
N ASP A 246 -1.69 -7.30 -1.28
CA ASP A 246 -2.17 -7.67 0.06
C ASP A 246 -2.01 -9.18 0.34
N PHE A 247 -2.27 -9.59 1.60
CA PHE A 247 -2.24 -10.96 2.11
C PHE A 247 -3.23 -11.14 3.26
#